data_AF-A0A349J724-F1
#
_entry.id   AF-A0A349J724-F1
#
_cell.length_a   1.000
_cell.length_b   1.000
_cell.length_c   1.000
_cell.angle_alpha   90.00
_cell.angle_beta   90.00
_cell.angle_gamma   90.00
#
_symmetry.space_group_name_H-M   'P 1'
#
loop_
_entity.id
_entity.type
_entity.pdbx_description
1 polymer ?
#
loop_
_entity_poly.entity_id
_entity_poly.type
_entity_poly.pdbx_seq_one_letter_code
_entity_poly.pdbx_strand_id
1 'polypeptide(L)' 'FAVGDTVGVIGPDGLEVARGLASIASGELERVAGKKTAAAAAALGHALPKAALHRDDLLILAR' A
#
# COMPACT_ATOMS: atom_id res chain seq x y z
N PHE A 1 -9.85 3.97 -1.15
CA PHE A 1 -9.14 4.61 -2.28
C PHE A 1 -8.94 3.59 -3.38
N ALA A 2 -8.81 4.05 -4.61
CA ALA A 2 -8.56 3.25 -5.80
C ALA A 2 -7.05 3.21 -6.14
N VAL A 3 -6.70 2.41 -7.15
CA VAL A 3 -5.36 2.41 -7.73
C VAL A 3 -5.10 3.77 -8.39
N GLY A 4 -3.91 4.33 -8.16
CA GLY A 4 -3.48 5.63 -8.67
C GLY A 4 -3.81 6.81 -7.74
N ASP A 5 -4.66 6.62 -6.74
CA ASP A 5 -4.94 7.68 -5.76
C ASP A 5 -3.68 7.98 -4.93
N THR A 6 -3.46 9.26 -4.64
CA THR A 6 -2.44 9.69 -3.69
C THR A 6 -2.93 9.46 -2.26
N VAL A 7 -2.21 8.64 -1.50
CA VAL A 7 -2.57 8.25 -0.12
C VAL A 7 -1.44 8.54 0.86
N GLY A 8 -1.80 8.88 2.09
CA GLY A 8 -0.86 9.09 3.19
C GLY A 8 -0.49 7.78 3.89
N VAL A 9 0.74 7.69 4.37
CA VAL A 9 1.24 6.61 5.23
C VAL A 9 1.34 7.15 6.64
N ILE A 10 0.55 6.59 7.54
CA ILE A 10 0.47 7.03 8.94
C ILE A 10 1.31 6.11 9.82
N GLY A 11 2.21 6.71 10.60
CA GLY A 11 3.02 6.03 11.59
C GLY A 11 2.18 5.56 12.80
N PRO A 12 2.72 4.67 13.64
CA PRO A 12 2.04 4.20 14.84
C PRO A 12 1.78 5.30 15.88
N ASP A 13 2.48 6.43 15.78
CA ASP A 13 2.29 7.65 16.56
C ASP A 13 1.16 8.55 16.03
N GLY A 14 0.49 8.16 14.94
CA GLY A 14 -0.56 8.91 14.29
C GLY A 14 -0.07 10.03 13.38
N LEU A 15 1.25 10.17 13.17
CA LEU A 15 1.83 11.18 12.30
C LEU A 15 1.98 10.65 10.87
N GLU A 16 1.70 11.49 9.86
CA GLU A 16 1.97 11.15 8.46
C GLU A 16 3.48 11.16 8.23
N VAL A 17 4.04 10.04 7.72
CA VAL A 17 5.48 9.87 7.48
C VAL A 17 5.84 9.85 6.00
N ALA A 18 4.88 9.56 5.14
CA ALA A 18 5.06 9.54 3.70
C ALA A 18 3.73 9.71 2.96
N ARG A 19 3.80 10.03 1.68
CA ARG A 19 2.66 10.08 0.77
C ARG A 19 3.05 9.50 -0.58
N GLY A 20 2.19 8.72 -1.20
CA GLY A 20 2.49 8.13 -2.50
C GLY A 20 1.28 7.60 -3.24
N LEU A 21 1.52 7.07 -4.44
CA LEU A 21 0.46 6.52 -5.29
C LEU A 21 0.12 5.08 -4.88
N ALA A 22 -1.17 4.79 -4.72
CA ALA A 22 -1.64 3.44 -4.42
C ALA A 22 -1.52 2.53 -5.65
N SER A 23 -0.79 1.41 -5.52
CA SER A 23 -0.71 0.37 -6.54
C SER A 23 -1.84 -0.66 -6.43
N ILE A 24 -2.57 -0.67 -5.30
CA ILE A 24 -3.64 -1.61 -4.98
C ILE A 24 -4.81 -0.85 -4.32
N ALA A 25 -6.04 -1.22 -4.65
CA ALA A 25 -7.23 -0.59 -4.08
C ALA A 25 -7.41 -0.95 -2.60
N SER A 26 -8.02 -0.07 -1.81
CA SER A 26 -8.13 -0.25 -0.36
C SER A 26 -8.83 -1.56 0.04
N GLY A 27 -9.88 -1.98 -0.69
CA GLY A 27 -10.59 -3.22 -0.40
C GLY A 27 -9.73 -4.49 -0.57
N GLU A 28 -8.80 -4.49 -1.52
CA GLU A 28 -7.84 -5.58 -1.65
C GLU A 28 -6.72 -5.48 -0.63
N LEU A 29 -6.21 -4.27 -0.39
CA LEU A 29 -5.16 -4.00 0.60
C LEU A 29 -5.57 -4.49 1.99
N GLU A 30 -6.81 -4.23 2.42
CA GLU A 30 -7.37 -4.69 3.69
C GLU A 30 -7.36 -6.23 3.80
N ARG A 31 -7.67 -6.94 2.72
CA ARG A 31 -7.71 -8.42 2.70
C ARG A 31 -6.34 -9.07 2.79
N VAL A 32 -5.28 -8.35 2.44
CA VAL A 32 -3.92 -8.89 2.28
C VAL A 32 -2.89 -8.24 3.20
N ALA A 33 -3.26 -7.23 3.98
CA ALA A 33 -2.39 -6.58 4.95
C ALA A 33 -1.71 -7.62 5.87
N GLY A 34 -0.40 -7.49 6.04
CA GLY A 34 0.40 -8.43 6.84
C GLY A 34 0.72 -9.78 6.19
N LYS A 35 0.21 -10.08 4.98
CA LYS A 35 0.51 -11.33 4.28
C LYS A 35 1.75 -11.19 3.39
N LYS A 36 2.52 -12.29 3.28
CA LYS A 36 3.54 -12.42 2.23
C LYS A 36 2.87 -12.52 0.86
N THR A 37 3.56 -12.05 -0.19
CA THR A 37 3.04 -11.96 -1.56
C THR A 37 2.36 -13.23 -2.07
N ALA A 38 2.94 -14.41 -1.83
CA ALA A 38 2.34 -15.69 -2.26
C ALA A 38 0.99 -15.98 -1.56
N ALA A 39 0.92 -15.73 -0.25
CA ALA A 39 -0.31 -15.90 0.53
C ALA A 39 -1.38 -14.84 0.17
N ALA A 40 -0.94 -13.62 -0.12
CA ALA A 40 -1.82 -12.56 -0.63
C ALA A 40 -2.41 -12.95 -2.00
N ALA A 41 -1.59 -13.43 -2.92
CA ALA A 41 -2.03 -13.83 -4.25
C ALA A 41 -3.01 -15.01 -4.20
N ALA A 42 -2.75 -16.00 -3.34
CA ALA A 42 -3.69 -17.10 -3.10
C ALA A 42 -5.02 -16.59 -2.53
N ALA A 43 -5.01 -15.57 -1.66
CA ALA A 43 -6.23 -15.02 -1.06
C ALA A 43 -7.06 -14.16 -2.03
N LEU A 44 -6.44 -13.54 -3.04
CA LEU A 44 -7.12 -12.73 -4.06
C LEU A 44 -7.47 -13.53 -5.33
N GLY A 45 -6.75 -14.60 -5.63
CA GLY A 45 -6.91 -15.39 -6.85
C GLY A 45 -6.11 -14.85 -8.05
N HIS A 46 -5.26 -13.84 -7.83
CA HIS A 46 -4.36 -13.28 -8.85
C HIS A 46 -3.10 -12.69 -8.21
N ALA A 47 -2.10 -12.39 -9.03
CA ALA A 47 -0.88 -11.73 -8.58
C ALA A 47 -1.17 -10.30 -8.11
N LEU A 48 -0.43 -9.86 -7.10
CA LEU A 48 -0.45 -8.48 -6.60
C LEU A 48 0.70 -7.68 -7.25
N PRO A 49 0.59 -6.33 -7.23
CA PRO A 49 1.74 -5.47 -7.40
C PRO A 49 2.88 -5.83 -6.42
N LYS A 50 4.11 -5.48 -6.79
CA LYS A 50 5.30 -5.75 -5.96
C LYS A 50 5.28 -5.02 -4.61
N ALA A 51 4.58 -3.89 -4.52
CA ALA A 51 4.43 -3.08 -3.32
C ALA A 51 3.07 -2.38 -3.33
N ALA A 52 2.50 -2.12 -2.14
CA ALA A 52 1.24 -1.38 -2.02
C ALA A 52 1.39 0.08 -2.46
N LEU A 53 2.52 0.70 -2.10
CA LEU A 53 3.02 1.96 -2.66
C LEU A 53 4.46 1.69 -3.11
N HIS A 54 4.79 1.98 -4.36
CA HIS A 54 6.17 1.81 -4.84
C HIS A 54 7.04 2.98 -4.40
N ARG A 55 8.32 2.74 -4.09
CA ARG A 55 9.22 3.79 -3.60
C ARG A 55 9.45 4.91 -4.62
N ASP A 56 9.36 4.59 -5.91
CA ASP A 56 9.56 5.55 -7.00
C ASP A 56 8.37 6.53 -7.09
N ASP A 57 7.21 6.14 -6.54
CA ASP A 57 5.98 6.92 -6.46
C ASP A 57 5.66 7.35 -5.02
N LEU A 58 6.67 7.39 -4.15
CA LEU A 58 6.55 7.70 -2.72
C LEU A 58 7.44 8.89 -2.36
N LEU A 59 6.85 9.88 -1.70
CA LEU A 59 7.55 10.97 -1.05
C LEU A 59 7.62 10.70 0.46
N ILE A 60 8.83 10.73 1.02
CA ILE A 60 9.03 10.73 2.47
C ILE A 60 8.87 12.16 2.99
N LEU A 61 8.08 12.33 4.04
CA LEU A 61 7.96 13.62 4.71
C LEU A 61 9.12 13.76 5.69
N ALA A 62 10.01 14.71 5.43
CA ALA A 62 11.04 15.07 6.39
C ALA A 62 10.36 15.69 7.63
N ARG A 63 10.85 15.30 8.81
CA ARG A 63 10.45 15.92 10.08
C ARG A 63 11.05 17.31 10.19
#